data_AF-A0A9D4V141-F1
#
_entry.id   AF-A0A9D4V141-F1
#
_cell.length_a   1.000
_cell.length_b   1.000
_cell.length_c   1.000
_cell.angle_alpha   90.00
_cell.angle_beta   90.00
_cell.angle_gamma   90.00
#
_symmetry.space_group_name_H-M   'P 1'
#
loop_
_entity.id
_entity.type
_entity.pdbx_description
1 polymer ?
#
loop_
_entity_poly.entity_id
_entity_poly.type
_entity_poly.pdbx_seq_one_letter_code
_entity_poly.pdbx_strand_id
1 'polypeptide(L)'
;MELKNKYWILRHGRSKPNERGLIVSHLSNGVLEEHGLSAVGINQAQEAGRLFLKETLAMGLGTNKVRIYCSPFSRTIDTATAVAEVVQLDPSQIKCVEHLRERYFGPALELKSHEHYPEIWALDEHNSLVGPIGGESVADVAVRLTRVIRQIETECQG
;
A
#
# COMPACT_ATOMS: atom_id res chain seq x y z
N MET A 1 1.01 -0.95 -23.17
CA MET A 1 -0.13 -1.70 -22.60
C MET A 1 -1.20 -0.68 -22.31
N GLU A 2 -2.34 -0.78 -22.98
CA GLU A 2 -3.49 0.06 -22.65
C GLU A 2 -4.17 -0.54 -21.41
N LEU A 3 -4.47 0.30 -20.41
CA LEU A 3 -5.12 -0.14 -19.17
C LEU A 3 -6.63 0.01 -19.36
N LYS A 4 -7.38 -1.06 -19.10
CA LYS A 4 -8.85 -1.07 -19.22
C LYS A 4 -9.54 -0.68 -17.92
N ASN A 5 -8.83 -0.73 -16.79
CA ASN A 5 -9.35 -0.27 -15.50
C ASN A 5 -8.83 1.12 -15.14
N LYS A 6 -9.57 1.83 -14.29
CA LYS A 6 -9.11 3.07 -13.64
C LYS A 6 -8.50 2.73 -12.29
N TYR A 7 -7.32 3.27 -12.03
CA TYR A 7 -6.53 2.98 -10.83
C TYR A 7 -6.45 4.19 -9.91
N TRP A 8 -6.84 4.00 -8.66
CA TRP A 8 -6.58 4.93 -7.56
C TRP A 8 -5.53 4.30 -6.65
N ILE A 9 -4.44 5.02 -6.42
CA ILE A 9 -3.35 4.57 -5.56
C ILE A 9 -3.47 5.33 -4.24
N LEU A 10 -3.64 4.60 -3.15
CA LEU A 10 -3.74 5.14 -1.81
C LEU A 10 -2.61 4.59 -0.94
N ARG A 11 -1.79 5.49 -0.40
CA ARG A 11 -0.84 5.14 0.66
C ARG A 11 -1.61 4.94 1.97
N HIS A 12 -1.16 4.00 2.80
CA HIS A 12 -1.72 3.82 4.13
C HIS A 12 -1.70 5.12 4.96
N GLY A 13 -2.66 5.26 5.87
CA GLY A 13 -2.65 6.33 6.86
C GLY A 13 -1.47 6.22 7.83
N ARG A 14 -1.29 7.20 8.72
CA ARG A 14 -0.22 7.18 9.72
C ARG A 14 -0.30 5.93 10.61
N SER A 15 0.76 5.12 10.64
CA SER A 15 0.82 3.90 11.44
C SER A 15 1.46 4.12 12.82
N LYS A 16 1.25 3.19 13.76
CA LYS A 16 1.93 3.19 15.06
C LYS A 16 3.47 3.15 14.92
N PRO A 17 4.06 2.38 13.97
CA PRO A 17 5.48 2.52 13.63
C PRO A 17 5.88 3.90 13.13
N ASN A 18 5.05 4.59 12.33
CA ASN A 18 5.37 5.95 11.88
C ASN A 18 5.44 6.94 13.04
N GLU A 19 4.58 6.79 14.06
CA GLU A 19 4.65 7.61 15.29
C GLU A 19 5.92 7.36 16.10
N ARG A 20 6.43 6.13 16.07
CA ARG A 20 7.70 5.72 16.70
C ARG A 20 8.93 5.99 15.83
N GLY A 21 8.76 6.47 14.60
CA GLY A 21 9.86 6.67 13.66
C GLY A 21 10.54 5.38 13.21
N LEU A 22 9.80 4.27 13.10
CA LEU A 22 10.36 2.96 12.76
C LEU A 22 10.13 2.57 11.30
N ILE A 23 11.14 1.95 10.69
CA ILE A 23 11.06 1.26 9.40
C ILE A 23 10.45 -0.13 9.63
N VAL A 24 9.32 -0.40 8.97
CA VAL A 24 8.69 -1.73 8.93
C VAL A 24 8.49 -2.12 7.48
N SER A 25 9.41 -2.92 6.96
CA SER A 25 9.57 -3.24 5.55
C SER A 25 9.51 -4.75 5.27
N HIS A 26 9.63 -5.60 6.30
CA HIS A 26 9.54 -7.05 6.18
C HIS A 26 8.17 -7.59 6.59
N LEU A 27 7.73 -8.70 5.99
CA LEU A 27 6.43 -9.32 6.27
C LEU A 27 6.31 -9.78 7.73
N SER A 28 7.37 -10.35 8.31
CA SER A 28 7.33 -10.87 9.69
C SER A 28 6.90 -9.82 10.72
N ASN A 29 7.20 -8.54 10.47
CA ASN A 29 6.76 -7.43 11.31
C ASN A 29 5.56 -6.70 10.70
N GLY A 30 5.48 -6.60 9.38
CA GLY A 30 4.46 -5.83 8.68
C GLY A 30 3.03 -6.33 8.90
N VAL A 31 2.85 -7.62 9.20
CA VAL A 31 1.54 -8.27 9.45
C VAL A 31 1.11 -8.21 10.92
N LEU A 32 1.93 -7.68 11.82
CA LEU A 32 1.60 -7.60 13.24
C LEU A 32 0.59 -6.47 13.50
N GLU A 33 -0.44 -6.73 14.31
CA GLU A 33 -1.48 -5.76 14.64
C GLU A 33 -0.95 -4.49 15.33
N GLU A 34 0.12 -4.63 16.12
CA GLU A 34 0.85 -3.51 16.72
C GLU A 34 1.49 -2.57 15.69
N HIS A 35 1.60 -3.01 14.43
CA HIS A 35 2.09 -2.24 13.29
C HIS A 35 0.98 -1.70 12.37
N GLY A 36 -0.27 -1.85 12.80
CA GLY A 36 -1.46 -1.22 12.20
C GLY A 36 -1.48 0.31 12.28
N LEU A 37 -2.63 0.87 11.92
CA LEU A 37 -2.84 2.32 11.94
C LEU A 37 -2.88 2.89 13.37
N SER A 38 -2.46 4.15 13.47
CA SER A 38 -2.75 5.01 14.63
C SER A 38 -4.19 5.54 14.53
N ALA A 39 -4.70 6.15 15.60
CA ALA A 39 -5.99 6.83 15.57
C ALA A 39 -6.04 7.93 14.49
N VAL A 40 -4.94 8.68 14.32
CA VAL A 40 -4.80 9.69 13.25
C VAL A 40 -4.84 9.02 11.87
N GLY A 41 -4.19 7.87 11.72
CA GLY A 41 -4.19 7.10 10.48
C GLY A 41 -5.57 6.61 10.06
N ILE A 42 -6.40 6.17 11.02
CA ILE A 42 -7.79 5.75 10.74
C ILE A 42 -8.61 6.93 10.21
N ASN A 43 -8.52 8.09 10.85
CA ASN A 43 -9.21 9.30 10.39
C ASN A 43 -8.77 9.71 8.97
N GLN A 44 -7.45 9.62 8.69
CA GLN A 44 -6.91 9.88 7.35
C GLN A 44 -7.46 8.90 6.30
N ALA A 45 -7.54 7.60 6.63
CA ALA A 45 -8.07 6.59 5.73
C ALA A 45 -9.56 6.81 5.43
N GLN A 46 -10.35 7.12 6.46
CA GLN A 46 -11.77 7.44 6.28
C GLN A 46 -11.96 8.69 5.40
N GLU A 47 -11.14 9.72 5.60
CA GLU A 47 -11.22 10.94 4.78
C GLU A 47 -10.83 10.67 3.32
N ALA A 48 -9.78 9.89 3.09
CA ALA A 48 -9.44 9.42 1.75
C ALA A 48 -10.59 8.64 1.10
N GLY A 49 -11.29 7.80 1.87
CA GLY A 49 -12.50 7.10 1.44
C GLY A 49 -13.64 8.06 1.04
N ARG A 50 -13.85 9.15 1.80
CA ARG A 50 -14.88 10.16 1.48
C ARG A 50 -14.55 10.92 0.20
N LEU A 51 -13.28 11.30 0.03
CA LEU A 51 -12.81 11.96 -1.20
C LEU A 51 -12.97 11.04 -2.41
N PHE A 52 -12.58 9.76 -2.27
CA PHE A 52 -12.76 8.77 -3.33
C PHE A 52 -14.24 8.55 -3.66
N LEU A 53 -15.12 8.39 -2.65
CA LEU A 53 -16.56 8.23 -2.86
C LEU A 53 -17.16 9.41 -3.64
N LYS A 54 -16.80 10.64 -3.26
CA LYS A 54 -17.23 11.86 -3.94
C LYS A 54 -16.84 11.85 -5.41
N GLU A 55 -15.59 11.47 -5.71
CA GLU A 55 -15.08 11.39 -7.08
C GLU A 55 -15.83 10.32 -7.88
N THR A 56 -16.00 9.11 -7.32
CA THR A 56 -16.71 8.03 -8.02
C THR A 56 -18.16 8.39 -8.33
N LEU A 57 -18.84 9.08 -7.40
CA LEU A 57 -20.21 9.56 -7.61
C LEU A 57 -20.27 10.63 -8.71
N ALA A 58 -19.32 11.57 -8.74
CA ALA A 58 -19.23 12.58 -9.79
C ALA A 58 -18.99 11.98 -11.18
N MET A 59 -18.31 10.83 -11.24
CA MET A 59 -18.10 10.06 -12.47
C MET A 59 -19.27 9.14 -12.85
N GLY A 60 -20.33 9.08 -12.03
CA GLY A 60 -21.45 8.15 -12.24
C GLY A 60 -21.10 6.68 -12.00
N LEU A 61 -20.02 6.39 -11.26
CA LEU A 61 -19.59 5.04 -10.94
C LEU A 61 -20.25 4.55 -9.64
N GLY A 62 -20.95 3.42 -9.72
CA GLY A 62 -21.48 2.74 -8.54
C GLY A 62 -20.41 1.99 -7.74
N THR A 63 -20.66 1.78 -6.44
CA THR A 63 -19.76 1.04 -5.54
C THR A 63 -19.54 -0.42 -5.99
N ASN A 64 -20.50 -1.00 -6.71
CA ASN A 64 -20.38 -2.34 -7.32
C ASN A 64 -19.24 -2.46 -8.36
N LYS A 65 -18.73 -1.33 -8.88
CA LYS A 65 -17.57 -1.28 -9.79
C LYS A 65 -16.24 -1.09 -9.03
N VAL A 66 -16.28 -0.81 -7.74
CA VAL A 66 -15.08 -0.64 -6.92
C VAL A 66 -14.49 -2.01 -6.57
N ARG A 67 -13.16 -2.11 -6.64
CA ARG A 67 -12.38 -3.26 -6.17
C ARG A 67 -11.23 -2.74 -5.33
N ILE A 68 -11.05 -3.26 -4.13
CA ILE A 68 -9.96 -2.87 -3.23
C ILE A 68 -8.92 -3.98 -3.20
N TYR A 69 -7.70 -3.65 -3.60
CA TYR A 69 -6.53 -4.51 -3.46
C TYR A 69 -5.54 -3.83 -2.52
N CYS A 70 -5.03 -4.54 -1.53
CA CYS A 70 -4.10 -3.98 -0.56
C CYS A 70 -2.91 -4.91 -0.28
N SER A 71 -1.84 -4.34 0.26
CA SER A 71 -0.76 -5.14 0.83
C SER A 71 -1.28 -5.95 2.05
N PRO A 72 -0.65 -7.09 2.36
CA PRO A 72 -0.93 -7.82 3.60
C PRO A 72 -0.45 -7.12 4.87
N PHE A 73 0.19 -5.95 4.80
CA PHE A 73 0.63 -5.25 5.99
C PHE A 73 -0.56 -4.71 6.78
N SER A 74 -0.53 -4.79 8.11
CA SER A 74 -1.68 -4.43 8.95
C SER A 74 -2.10 -2.97 8.73
N ARG A 75 -1.14 -2.05 8.59
CA ARG A 75 -1.45 -0.64 8.26
C ARG A 75 -2.19 -0.45 6.94
N THR A 76 -1.97 -1.29 5.94
CA THR A 76 -2.69 -1.23 4.66
C THR A 76 -4.03 -1.94 4.72
N ILE A 77 -4.14 -3.02 5.50
CA ILE A 77 -5.41 -3.70 5.77
C ILE A 77 -6.35 -2.74 6.52
N ASP A 78 -5.89 -2.14 7.62
CA ASP A 78 -6.67 -1.16 8.40
C ASP A 78 -7.11 0.03 7.53
N THR A 79 -6.22 0.52 6.66
CA THR A 79 -6.56 1.60 5.70
C THR A 79 -7.66 1.14 4.74
N ALA A 80 -7.51 -0.06 4.16
CA ALA A 80 -8.46 -0.62 3.21
C ALA A 80 -9.83 -0.85 3.85
N THR A 81 -9.87 -1.37 5.09
CA THR A 81 -11.09 -1.58 5.86
C THR A 81 -11.80 -0.25 6.15
N ALA A 82 -11.07 0.76 6.63
CA ALA A 82 -11.65 2.07 6.91
C ALA A 82 -12.20 2.76 5.64
N VAL A 83 -11.54 2.59 4.49
CA VAL A 83 -12.06 3.07 3.20
C VAL A 83 -13.30 2.29 2.78
N ALA A 84 -13.26 0.95 2.87
CA ALA A 84 -14.37 0.07 2.51
C ALA A 84 -15.65 0.41 3.28
N GLU A 85 -15.54 0.67 4.58
CA GLU A 85 -16.64 1.13 5.43
C GLU A 85 -17.28 2.43 4.89
N VAL A 86 -16.45 3.42 4.53
CA VAL A 86 -16.95 4.71 4.01
C VAL A 86 -17.65 4.56 2.67
N VAL A 87 -17.12 3.72 1.77
CA VAL A 87 -17.74 3.47 0.45
C VAL A 87 -18.81 2.38 0.49
N GLN A 88 -19.14 1.85 1.68
CA GLN A 88 -20.12 0.78 1.87
C GLN A 88 -19.82 -0.48 1.04
N LEU A 89 -18.54 -0.84 0.92
CA LEU A 89 -18.08 -2.08 0.30
C LEU A 89 -18.00 -3.17 1.37
N ASP A 90 -18.46 -4.38 1.05
CA ASP A 90 -18.32 -5.53 1.94
C ASP A 90 -16.82 -5.82 2.19
N PRO A 91 -16.35 -5.90 3.46
CA PRO A 91 -14.95 -6.18 3.78
C PRO A 91 -14.41 -7.47 3.15
N SER A 92 -15.25 -8.46 2.88
CA SER A 92 -14.85 -9.70 2.18
C SER A 92 -14.41 -9.47 0.73
N GLN A 93 -14.69 -8.30 0.15
CA GLN A 93 -14.27 -7.90 -1.19
C GLN A 93 -12.87 -7.25 -1.21
N ILE A 94 -12.25 -7.01 -0.05
CA ILE A 94 -10.87 -6.55 0.04
C ILE A 94 -9.94 -7.74 -0.29
N LYS A 95 -9.15 -7.61 -1.36
CA LYS A 95 -8.17 -8.61 -1.76
C LYS A 95 -6.78 -8.24 -1.27
N CYS A 96 -6.22 -9.03 -0.36
CA CYS A 96 -4.83 -8.90 0.04
C CYS A 96 -3.91 -9.50 -1.03
N VAL A 97 -2.91 -8.74 -1.47
CA VAL A 97 -1.95 -9.15 -2.50
C VAL A 97 -0.54 -8.93 -1.97
N GLU A 98 0.20 -10.02 -1.76
CA GLU A 98 1.55 -9.96 -1.18
C GLU A 98 2.48 -9.04 -1.99
N HIS A 99 2.40 -9.10 -3.32
CA HIS A 99 3.22 -8.27 -4.21
C HIS A 99 2.92 -6.76 -4.15
N LEU A 100 1.93 -6.31 -3.38
CA LEU A 100 1.71 -4.89 -3.06
C LEU A 100 2.45 -4.44 -1.78
N ARG A 101 3.16 -5.33 -1.09
CA ARG A 101 3.90 -4.99 0.14
C ARG A 101 4.92 -3.87 -0.08
N GLU A 102 5.30 -3.22 1.01
CA GLU A 102 6.38 -2.24 1.02
C GLU A 102 7.67 -2.84 0.44
N ARG A 103 8.52 -1.99 -0.13
CA ARG A 103 9.89 -2.39 -0.50
C ARG A 103 10.62 -2.90 0.74
N TYR A 104 11.18 -4.10 0.67
CA TYR A 104 11.99 -4.61 1.76
C TYR A 104 13.36 -3.93 1.75
N PHE A 105 13.74 -3.25 2.84
CA PHE A 105 15.00 -2.52 2.92
C PHE A 105 16.18 -3.35 3.45
N GLY A 106 15.97 -4.65 3.62
CA GLY A 106 16.98 -5.56 4.14
C GLY A 106 17.03 -5.61 5.67
N PRO A 107 17.67 -6.66 6.22
CA PRO A 107 17.59 -6.97 7.64
C PRO A 107 18.28 -5.91 8.52
N ALA A 108 19.27 -5.20 8.00
CA ALA A 108 20.01 -4.17 8.75
C ALA A 108 19.15 -2.94 9.10
N LEU A 109 18.12 -2.66 8.29
CA LEU A 109 17.26 -1.48 8.42
C LEU A 109 15.88 -1.80 9.00
N GLU A 110 15.51 -3.07 9.10
CA GLU A 110 14.23 -3.48 9.67
C GLU A 110 14.16 -3.11 11.16
N LEU A 111 13.06 -2.46 11.56
CA LEU A 111 12.82 -1.89 12.89
C LEU A 111 13.87 -0.83 13.33
N LYS A 112 14.62 -0.25 12.39
CA LYS A 112 15.50 0.90 12.66
C LYS A 112 14.79 2.23 12.46
N SER A 113 15.49 3.31 12.81
CA SER A 113 15.01 4.67 12.62
C SER A 113 14.73 4.96 11.16
N HIS A 114 13.62 5.63 10.88
CA HIS A 114 13.29 6.14 9.56
C HIS A 114 14.26 7.24 9.06
N GLU A 115 15.14 7.73 9.93
CA GLU A 115 16.23 8.63 9.57
C GLU A 115 17.25 8.00 8.63
N HIS A 116 17.23 6.67 8.44
CA HIS A 116 18.06 5.98 7.44
C HIS A 116 17.52 6.07 6.00
N TYR A 117 16.30 6.59 5.78
CA TYR A 117 15.76 6.72 4.42
C TYR A 117 16.65 7.52 3.43
N PRO A 118 17.31 8.61 3.83
CA PRO A 118 18.24 9.32 2.93
C PRO A 118 19.37 8.43 2.39
N GLU A 119 19.87 7.47 3.18
CA GLU A 119 20.89 6.51 2.73
C GLU A 119 20.35 5.58 1.63
N ILE A 120 19.10 5.14 1.79
CA ILE A 120 18.41 4.30 0.80
C ILE A 120 18.17 5.10 -0.49
N TRP A 121 17.69 6.34 -0.37
CA TRP A 121 17.40 7.18 -1.55
C TRP A 121 18.67 7.55 -2.32
N ALA A 122 19.79 7.78 -1.63
CA ALA A 122 21.07 8.02 -2.28
C ALA A 122 21.53 6.80 -3.10
N LEU A 123 21.29 5.58 -2.60
CA LEU A 123 21.54 4.35 -3.36
C LEU A 123 20.62 4.25 -4.59
N ASP A 124 19.34 4.56 -4.43
CA ASP A 124 18.35 4.51 -5.50
C ASP A 124 18.65 5.50 -6.64
N GLU A 125 19.07 6.72 -6.29
CA GLU A 125 19.46 7.76 -7.24
C GLU A 125 20.70 7.34 -8.05
N HIS A 126 21.63 6.63 -7.42
CA HIS A 126 22.80 6.12 -8.10
C HIS A 126 22.47 4.96 -9.05
N ASN A 127 21.68 3.98 -8.59
CA ASN A 127 21.30 2.84 -9.41
C ASN A 127 20.01 2.15 -8.93
N SER A 128 18.91 2.38 -9.65
CA SER A 128 17.60 1.78 -9.37
C SER A 128 17.52 0.26 -9.51
N LEU A 129 18.53 -0.38 -10.11
CA LEU A 129 18.65 -1.82 -10.24
C LEU A 129 19.32 -2.49 -9.03
N VAL A 130 19.85 -1.70 -8.09
CA VAL A 130 20.58 -2.20 -6.90
C VAL A 130 19.82 -1.83 -5.64
N GLY A 131 19.51 -2.84 -4.82
CA GLY A 131 18.88 -2.65 -3.52
C GLY A 131 19.88 -2.63 -2.37
N PRO A 132 19.45 -2.25 -1.15
CA PRO A 132 20.26 -2.44 0.04
C PRO A 132 20.58 -3.93 0.26
N ILE A 133 21.63 -4.22 1.04
CA ILE A 133 22.07 -5.60 1.28
C ILE A 133 20.93 -6.43 1.87
N GLY A 134 20.54 -7.49 1.16
CA GLY A 134 19.44 -8.39 1.56
C GLY A 134 18.04 -7.81 1.39
N GLY A 135 17.91 -6.62 0.79
CA GLY A 135 16.63 -5.99 0.45
C GLY A 135 16.35 -6.00 -1.05
N GLU A 136 15.29 -5.29 -1.44
CA GLU A 136 14.83 -5.16 -2.82
C GLU A 136 15.40 -3.88 -3.47
N SER A 137 15.63 -3.91 -4.78
CA SER A 137 15.86 -2.72 -5.60
C SER A 137 14.54 -2.01 -5.96
N VAL A 138 14.62 -0.81 -6.52
CA VAL A 138 13.45 -0.13 -7.11
C VAL A 138 12.89 -0.95 -8.27
N ALA A 139 13.76 -1.57 -9.08
CA ALA A 139 13.36 -2.43 -10.19
C ALA A 139 12.60 -3.68 -9.73
N ASP A 140 13.01 -4.32 -8.62
CA ASP A 140 12.29 -5.48 -8.06
C ASP A 140 10.85 -5.12 -7.70
N VAL A 141 10.66 -3.96 -7.06
CA VAL A 141 9.33 -3.43 -6.71
C VAL A 141 8.50 -3.15 -7.97
N ALA A 142 9.10 -2.50 -8.98
CA ALA A 142 8.43 -2.21 -10.24
C ALA A 142 7.99 -3.49 -10.98
N VAL A 143 8.83 -4.52 -10.98
CA VAL A 143 8.53 -5.82 -11.60
C VAL A 143 7.33 -6.48 -10.93
N ARG A 144 7.32 -6.58 -9.59
CA ARG A 144 6.19 -7.22 -8.88
C ARG A 144 4.91 -6.40 -8.96
N LEU A 145 4.99 -5.07 -8.90
CA LEU A 145 3.82 -4.21 -9.11
C LEU A 145 3.23 -4.39 -10.51
N THR A 146 4.08 -4.45 -11.54
CA THR A 146 3.63 -4.68 -12.93
C THR A 146 2.91 -6.02 -13.06
N ARG A 147 3.35 -7.07 -12.37
CA ARG A 147 2.65 -8.36 -12.32
C ARG A 147 1.27 -8.23 -11.70
N VAL A 148 1.14 -7.51 -10.59
CA VAL A 148 -0.15 -7.25 -9.94
C VAL A 148 -1.09 -6.48 -10.87
N ILE A 149 -0.61 -5.43 -11.53
CA ILE A 149 -1.44 -4.67 -12.48
C ILE A 149 -1.93 -5.56 -13.62
N ARG A 150 -1.05 -6.38 -14.22
CA ARG A 150 -1.46 -7.33 -15.28
C ARG A 150 -2.49 -8.36 -14.80
N GLN A 151 -2.35 -8.84 -13.57
CA GLN A 151 -3.33 -9.73 -12.95
C GLN A 151 -4.69 -9.04 -12.79
N ILE A 152 -4.72 -7.82 -12.23
CA ILE A 152 -5.95 -7.02 -12.09
C ILE A 152 -6.58 -6.75 -13.46
N GLU A 153 -5.77 -6.42 -14.47
CA GLU A 153 -6.20 -6.26 -15.85
C GLU A 153 -6.76 -7.55 -16.48
N THR A 154 -6.50 -8.72 -15.92
CA THR A 154 -7.11 -9.98 -16.38
C THR A 154 -8.41 -10.25 -15.63
N GLU A 155 -8.43 -10.03 -14.32
CA GLU A 155 -9.54 -10.37 -13.42
C GLU A 155 -10.70 -9.36 -13.41
N CYS A 156 -10.41 -8.08 -13.64
CA CYS A 156 -11.39 -7.00 -13.53
C CYS A 156 -11.77 -6.46 -14.90
N GLN A 157 -12.92 -5.80 -15.00
CA GLN A 157 -13.35 -5.01 -16.16
C GLN A 157 -13.98 -3.73 -15.63
N GLY A 158 -13.30 -2.61 -15.87
CA GLY A 158 -13.63 -1.27 -15.39
C GLY A 158 -14.30 -0.40 -16.43
#